data_AF-A0A1H1W1J8-F1
#
_entry.id   AF-A0A1H1W1J8-F1
#
_cell.length_a   1.000
_cell.length_b   1.000
_cell.length_c   1.000
_cell.angle_alpha   90.00
_cell.angle_beta   90.00
_cell.angle_gamma   90.00
#
_symmetry.space_group_name_H-M   'P 1'
#
loop_
_entity.id
_entity.type
_entity.pdbx_description
1 polymer ?
#
loop_
_entity_poly.entity_id
_entity_poly.type
_entity_poly.pdbx_seq_one_letter_code
_entity_poly.pdbx_strand_id
1 'polypeptide(L)'
;MGSEPTTDDGLALPADADPHTEKLFRAFVREGRITAMPAKAGRRRLLLDHVAQLFEPGVRYPEHVVNETLLRVYDDQAALRRYLVDEGLLARDNHAVYWRCGGTVRP
;
A
#
# COMPACT_ATOMS: atom_id res chain seq x y z
N MET A 1 10.52 31.88 -2.31
CA MET A 1 9.71 31.79 -1.08
C MET A 1 8.31 31.44 -1.52
N GLY A 2 7.91 30.20 -1.31
CA GLY A 2 6.73 29.58 -1.91
C GLY A 2 6.97 28.07 -2.05
N SER A 3 7.16 27.41 -0.90
CA SER A 3 7.23 25.95 -0.82
C SER A 3 5.84 25.48 -0.43
N GLU A 4 5.03 25.03 -1.40
CA GLU A 4 3.73 24.38 -1.21
C GLU A 4 3.43 23.48 -2.42
N PRO A 5 2.67 22.38 -2.25
CA PRO A 5 2.90 21.24 -1.37
C PRO A 5 3.43 20.06 -2.22
N THR A 6 4.43 19.32 -1.76
CA THR A 6 4.74 18.01 -2.36
C THR A 6 3.60 17.09 -1.95
N THR A 7 2.62 16.88 -2.83
CA THR A 7 1.49 16.01 -2.55
C THR A 7 2.01 14.66 -2.07
N ASP A 8 1.59 14.33 -0.85
CA ASP A 8 1.83 13.10 -0.09
C ASP A 8 1.11 11.91 -0.77
N ASP A 9 1.43 11.63 -2.04
CA ASP A 9 0.75 10.64 -2.88
C ASP A 9 1.36 9.23 -2.79
N GLY A 10 2.34 9.05 -1.88
CA GLY A 10 3.07 7.81 -1.67
C GLY A 10 2.82 7.18 -0.28
N LEU A 11 3.58 6.15 0.06
CA LEU A 11 3.55 5.54 1.40
C LEU A 11 4.18 6.47 2.44
N ALA A 12 3.35 7.10 3.26
CA ALA A 12 3.78 7.83 4.44
C ALA A 12 3.97 6.89 5.65
N LEU A 13 5.01 7.15 6.44
CA LEU A 13 5.16 6.55 7.76
C LEU A 13 4.09 7.15 8.69
N PRO A 14 3.26 6.33 9.35
CA PRO A 14 2.27 6.84 10.30
C PRO A 14 2.92 7.59 11.47
N ALA A 15 2.28 8.66 11.94
CA ALA A 15 2.78 9.47 13.05
C ALA A 15 2.89 8.68 14.38
N ASP A 16 2.09 7.63 14.52
CA ASP A 16 2.01 6.74 15.67
C ASP A 16 2.76 5.41 15.45
N ALA A 17 3.63 5.33 14.43
CA ALA A 17 4.35 4.11 14.10
C ALA A 17 5.26 3.65 15.25
N ASP A 18 5.20 2.36 15.57
CA ASP A 18 6.13 1.74 16.51
C ASP A 18 7.53 1.56 15.89
N PRO A 19 8.60 1.36 16.69
CA PRO A 19 9.97 1.22 16.19
C PRO A 19 10.19 0.09 15.18
N HIS A 20 9.38 -0.97 15.19
CA HIS A 20 9.44 -2.03 14.20
C HIS A 20 8.96 -1.54 12.83
N THR A 21 7.84 -0.81 12.82
CA THR A 21 7.27 -0.19 11.62
C THR A 21 8.20 0.87 11.05
N GLU A 22 8.77 1.74 11.88
CA GLU A 22 9.78 2.72 11.44
C GLU A 22 10.98 2.05 10.75
N LYS A 23 11.51 0.98 11.36
CA LYS A 23 12.64 0.22 10.80
C LYS A 23 12.29 -0.45 9.47
N LEU A 24 11.04 -0.92 9.33
CA LEU A 24 10.54 -1.48 8.08
C LEU A 24 10.50 -0.40 6.98
N PHE A 25 9.85 0.74 7.23
CA PHE A 25 9.77 1.84 6.28
C PHE A 25 11.16 2.35 5.89
N ARG A 26 12.06 2.53 6.86
CA ARG A 26 13.44 2.97 6.58
C ARG A 26 14.20 1.99 5.69
N ALA A 27 13.89 0.70 5.72
CA ALA A 27 14.56 -0.32 4.93
C ALA A 27 13.97 -0.48 3.51
N PHE A 28 12.66 -0.33 3.36
CA PHE A 28 11.95 -0.71 2.14
C PHE A 28 11.18 0.43 1.47
N VAL A 29 11.11 1.62 2.07
CA VAL A 29 10.40 2.77 1.53
C VAL A 29 11.33 3.97 1.41
N ARG A 30 11.33 4.62 0.25
CA ARG A 30 12.05 5.87 -0.04
C ARG A 30 11.13 6.80 -0.79
N GLU A 31 10.98 8.03 -0.29
CA GLU A 31 10.16 9.06 -0.93
C GLU A 31 8.74 8.55 -1.28
N GLY A 32 8.14 7.78 -0.36
CA GLY A 32 6.82 7.20 -0.55
C GLY A 32 6.74 5.97 -1.47
N ARG A 33 7.87 5.49 -2.02
CA ARG A 33 7.91 4.33 -2.92
C ARG A 33 8.59 3.12 -2.27
N ILE A 34 8.04 1.94 -2.50
CA ILE A 34 8.64 0.66 -2.14
C ILE A 34 9.85 0.43 -3.04
N THR A 35 11.03 0.26 -2.44
CA THR A 35 12.27 0.01 -3.17
C THR A 35 12.57 -1.48 -3.35
N ALA A 36 12.08 -2.33 -2.45
CA ALA A 36 12.18 -3.77 -2.54
C ALA A 36 11.08 -4.45 -1.72
N MET A 37 10.60 -5.59 -2.22
CA MET A 37 9.64 -6.40 -1.47
C MET A 37 10.35 -7.22 -0.38
N PRO A 38 9.92 -7.16 0.90
CA PRO A 38 10.55 -7.96 1.95
C PRO A 38 10.42 -9.47 1.70
N ALA A 39 11.53 -10.21 1.86
CA ALA A 39 11.52 -11.67 1.72
C ALA A 39 10.74 -12.37 2.86
N LYS A 40 10.84 -11.85 4.09
CA LYS A 40 10.15 -12.39 5.27
C LYS A 40 8.65 -12.07 5.20
N ALA A 41 7.81 -13.11 5.25
CA ALA A 41 6.36 -12.99 5.12
C ALA A 41 5.73 -11.98 6.09
N GLY A 42 6.07 -12.01 7.39
CA GLY A 42 5.49 -11.06 8.35
C GLY A 42 5.82 -9.59 8.04
N ARG A 43 7.05 -9.30 7.60
CA ARG A 43 7.43 -7.93 7.20
C ARG A 43 6.76 -7.50 5.90
N ARG A 44 6.63 -8.43 4.95
CA ARG A 44 5.91 -8.19 3.71
C ARG A 44 4.45 -7.88 3.98
N ARG A 45 3.77 -8.71 4.78
CA ARG A 45 2.38 -8.48 5.17
C ARG A 45 2.18 -7.15 5.88
N LEU A 46 3.07 -6.78 6.81
CA LEU A 46 3.03 -5.47 7.46
C LEU A 46 3.16 -4.32 6.44
N LEU A 47 4.14 -4.38 5.53
CA LEU A 47 4.29 -3.37 4.48
C LEU A 47 3.05 -3.28 3.57
N LEU A 48 2.50 -4.43 3.19
CA LEU A 48 1.30 -4.51 2.34
C LEU A 48 0.05 -3.99 3.07
N ASP A 49 -0.04 -4.15 4.39
CA ASP A 49 -1.12 -3.57 5.19
C ASP A 49 -1.14 -2.03 5.10
N HIS A 50 0.03 -1.40 5.03
CA HIS A 50 0.15 0.04 4.79
C HIS A 50 -0.26 0.43 3.36
N VAL A 51 0.11 -0.38 2.35
CA VAL A 51 -0.35 -0.18 0.98
C VAL A 51 -1.87 -0.30 0.87
N ALA A 52 -2.48 -1.24 1.61
CA ALA A 52 -3.92 -1.41 1.62
C ALA A 52 -4.66 -0.17 2.17
N GLN A 53 -4.02 0.67 2.98
CA GLN A 53 -4.62 1.91 3.48
C GLN A 53 -4.86 2.96 2.39
N LEU A 54 -4.26 2.81 1.20
CA LEU A 54 -4.56 3.65 0.03
C LEU A 54 -5.98 3.38 -0.52
N PHE A 55 -6.65 2.33 -0.06
CA PHE A 55 -7.99 1.95 -0.45
C PHE A 55 -8.94 2.04 0.75
N GLU A 56 -10.05 2.75 0.56
CA GLU A 56 -11.08 2.91 1.58
C GLU A 56 -11.90 1.62 1.72
N PRO A 57 -12.14 1.13 2.95
CA PRO A 57 -13.09 0.04 3.19
C PRO A 57 -14.49 0.38 2.67
N GLY A 58 -15.14 -0.59 2.02
CA GLY A 58 -16.49 -0.43 1.47
C GLY A 58 -16.55 0.22 0.08
N VAL A 59 -15.44 0.75 -0.43
CA VAL A 59 -15.36 1.32 -1.79
C VAL A 59 -14.94 0.24 -2.81
N ARG A 60 -15.52 0.32 -4.01
CA ARG A 60 -15.21 -0.56 -5.15
C ARG A 60 -14.38 0.20 -6.18
N TYR A 61 -13.22 -0.34 -6.50
CA TYR A 61 -12.25 0.26 -7.40
C TYR A 61 -12.12 -0.58 -8.67
N PRO A 62 -12.35 -0.02 -9.87
CA PRO A 62 -12.01 -0.73 -11.11
C PRO A 62 -10.49 -0.91 -11.22
N GLU A 63 -10.07 -1.95 -11.94
CA GLU A 63 -8.66 -2.32 -12.10
C GLU A 63 -7.74 -1.15 -12.49
N HIS A 64 -8.17 -0.27 -13.41
CA HIS A 64 -7.34 0.87 -13.83
C HIS A 64 -7.04 1.85 -12.69
N VAL A 65 -8.02 2.13 -11.80
CA VAL A 65 -7.80 2.99 -10.63
C VAL A 65 -6.84 2.32 -9.65
N VAL A 66 -7.01 1.02 -9.40
CA VAL A 66 -6.08 0.26 -8.54
C VAL A 66 -4.66 0.33 -9.09
N ASN A 67 -4.51 0.09 -10.39
CA ASN A 67 -3.24 0.11 -11.10
C ASN A 67 -2.56 1.49 -10.96
N GLU A 68 -3.29 2.56 -11.26
CA GLU A 68 -2.80 3.94 -11.11
C GLU A 68 -2.36 4.26 -9.68
N THR A 69 -3.14 3.85 -8.67
CA THR A 69 -2.78 4.03 -7.25
C THR A 69 -1.52 3.26 -6.90
N LEU A 70 -1.42 1.99 -7.32
CA LEU A 70 -0.26 1.15 -6.99
C LEU A 70 1.03 1.60 -7.70
N LEU A 71 0.96 2.15 -8.91
CA LEU A 71 2.14 2.69 -9.63
C LEU A 71 2.79 3.89 -8.94
N ARG A 72 2.04 4.61 -8.10
CA ARG A 72 2.58 5.71 -7.28
C ARG A 72 3.53 5.19 -6.19
N VAL A 73 3.39 3.93 -5.79
CA VAL A 73 4.16 3.36 -4.68
C VAL A 73 5.08 2.21 -5.08
N TYR A 74 4.88 1.56 -6.23
CA TYR A 74 5.75 0.48 -6.71
C TYR A 74 5.68 0.30 -8.23
N ASP A 75 6.82 0.02 -8.86
CA ASP A 75 6.92 -0.03 -10.32
C ASP A 75 6.19 -1.22 -10.94
N ASP A 76 6.04 -2.33 -10.20
CA ASP A 76 5.29 -3.51 -10.64
C ASP A 76 3.93 -3.59 -9.93
N GLN A 77 2.97 -2.81 -10.45
CA GLN A 77 1.59 -2.80 -9.96
C GLN A 77 0.96 -4.21 -9.97
N ALA A 78 1.29 -5.04 -10.95
CA ALA A 78 0.65 -6.35 -11.11
C ALA A 78 1.10 -7.31 -10.00
N ALA A 79 2.40 -7.34 -9.70
CA ALA A 79 2.93 -8.08 -8.57
C ALA A 79 2.38 -7.56 -7.24
N LEU A 80 2.35 -6.24 -7.04
CA LEU A 80 1.85 -5.64 -5.79
C LEU A 80 0.38 -5.99 -5.55
N ARG A 81 -0.45 -5.89 -6.59
CA ARG A 81 -1.86 -6.26 -6.53
C ARG A 81 -2.06 -7.74 -6.25
N ARG A 82 -1.23 -8.62 -6.83
CA ARG A 82 -1.24 -10.06 -6.51
C ARG A 82 -0.92 -10.30 -5.03
N TYR A 83 0.12 -9.66 -4.49
CA TYR A 83 0.45 -9.80 -3.07
C TYR A 83 -0.65 -9.31 -2.13
N LEU A 84 -1.31 -8.20 -2.47
CA LEU A 84 -2.43 -7.67 -1.69
C LEU A 84 -3.62 -8.64 -1.66
N VAL A 85 -3.89 -9.32 -2.78
CA VAL A 85 -4.95 -10.34 -2.86
C VAL A 85 -4.53 -11.62 -2.12
N ASP A 86 -3.30 -12.09 -2.34
CA ASP A 86 -2.78 -13.31 -1.70
C ASP A 86 -2.74 -13.20 -0.16
N GLU A 87 -2.47 -12.00 0.38
CA GLU A 87 -2.49 -11.74 1.83
C GLU A 87 -3.89 -11.45 2.38
N GLY A 88 -4.93 -11.41 1.53
CA GLY A 88 -6.32 -11.16 1.92
C GLY A 88 -6.60 -9.70 2.32
N LEU A 89 -5.80 -8.75 1.82
CA LEU A 89 -5.97 -7.31 2.10
C LEU A 89 -6.91 -6.67 1.08
N LEU A 90 -6.79 -7.09 -0.18
CA LEU A 90 -7.76 -6.78 -1.24
C LEU A 90 -8.47 -8.06 -1.69
N ALA A 91 -9.72 -7.93 -2.09
CA ALA A 91 -10.44 -8.93 -2.86
C ALA A 91 -10.77 -8.37 -4.24
N ARG A 92 -11.08 -9.26 -5.18
CA ARG A 92 -11.53 -8.91 -6.52
C ARG A 92 -12.68 -9.79 -6.98
N ASP A 93 -13.51 -9.27 -7.85
CA ASP A 93 -14.53 -10.05 -8.56
C ASP A 93 -14.05 -10.50 -9.94
N ASN A 94 -14.95 -11.18 -10.67
CA ASN A 94 -14.69 -11.69 -12.02
C ASN A 94 -14.62 -10.58 -13.09
N HIS A 95 -15.00 -9.35 -12.76
CA HIS A 95 -14.98 -8.19 -13.64
C HIS A 95 -13.78 -7.26 -13.37
N ALA A 96 -12.79 -7.75 -12.62
CA ALA A 96 -11.61 -6.99 -12.22
C ALA A 96 -11.93 -5.72 -11.42
N VAL A 97 -13.00 -5.78 -10.62
CA VAL A 97 -13.29 -4.77 -9.59
C VAL A 97 -12.71 -5.25 -8.27
N TYR A 98 -12.02 -4.35 -7.58
CA TYR A 98 -11.30 -4.60 -6.33
C TYR A 98 -11.96 -3.87 -5.17
N TRP A 99 -11.80 -4.39 -3.97
CA TRP A 99 -12.13 -3.69 -2.74
C TRP A 99 -11.22 -4.14 -1.60
N ARG A 100 -11.02 -3.26 -0.64
CA ARG A 100 -10.35 -3.60 0.60
C ARG A 100 -11.24 -4.51 1.44
N CYS A 101 -10.75 -5.70 1.75
CA CYS A 101 -11.47 -6.71 2.54
C CYS A 101 -10.76 -7.08 3.84
N GLY A 102 -9.56 -6.54 4.08
CA GLY A 102 -8.77 -6.82 5.27
C GLY A 102 -7.82 -5.68 5.64
N GLY A 103 -6.91 -6.02 6.55
CA GLY A 103 -5.92 -5.10 7.08
C GLY A 103 -6.38 -4.29 8.28
N THR A 104 -5.49 -3.49 8.83
CA THR A 104 -5.72 -2.70 10.05
C THR A 104 -6.61 -1.50 9.77
N VAL A 105 -7.73 -1.36 10.46
CA VAL A 105 -8.54 -0.14 10.42
C VAL A 105 -7.93 0.86 11.40
N ARG A 106 -7.46 2.00 10.91
CA ARG A 106 -7.02 3.09 11.78
C ARG A 106 -8.26 3.84 12.31
N PRO A 107 -8.31 4.14 13.62
CA PRO A 107 -9.40 4.91 14.22
C PRO A 107 -9.41 6.36 13.75
#